data_AF-A0A3E2HBC7-F1
#
_entry.id   AF-A0A3E2HBC7-F1
#
_cell.length_a   1.000
_cell.length_b   1.000
_cell.length_c   1.000
_cell.angle_alpha   90.00
_cell.angle_beta   90.00
_cell.angle_gamma   90.00
#
_symmetry.space_group_name_H-M   'P 1'
#
loop_
_entity.id
_entity.type
_entity.pdbx_description
1 polymer ?
#
loop_
_entity_poly.entity_id
_entity_poly.type
_entity_poly.pdbx_seq_one_letter_code
_entity_poly.pdbx_strand_id
1 'polypeptide(L)'
;MRRLREVLVKTVSIQGVCKPLEAIYAIAKAERPEDKDYSCSRENWQSGPENRARGEKWLSEIYKQNQSTSIAPMAAHRDFEFITKEITYGFYLSDQSILGPVDTELVVLSGIMIQNLPLETAWHLRGIRRVGVSKEDTELVQQCVEMVAKFGHTSLDRVPRVDSIEHEV
;
A
#
# COMPACT_ATOMS: atom_id res chain seq x y z
N MET A 1 -16.31 10.41 0.36
CA MET A 1 -15.07 10.99 -0.21
C MET A 1 -13.80 10.73 0.58
N ARG A 2 -13.75 10.88 1.91
CA ARG A 2 -12.53 10.69 2.72
C ARG A 2 -11.78 9.38 2.45
N ARG A 3 -12.47 8.23 2.47
CA ARG A 3 -11.85 6.91 2.22
C ARG A 3 -11.25 6.81 0.81
N LEU A 4 -11.95 7.26 -0.24
CA LEU A 4 -11.41 7.26 -1.60
C LEU A 4 -10.17 8.16 -1.73
N ARG A 5 -10.19 9.35 -1.12
CA ARG A 5 -9.03 10.24 -1.09
C ARG A 5 -7.85 9.60 -0.37
N GLU A 6 -8.11 8.92 0.75
CA GLU A 6 -7.07 8.20 1.50
C GLU A 6 -6.44 7.08 0.67
N VAL A 7 -7.24 6.31 -0.08
CA VAL A 7 -6.73 5.33 -1.06
C VAL A 7 -5.77 6.00 -2.03
N LEU A 8 -6.16 7.13 -2.62
CA LEU A 8 -5.35 7.87 -3.59
C LEU A 8 -4.06 8.44 -2.97
N VAL A 9 -4.13 8.98 -1.75
CA VAL A 9 -2.95 9.47 -1.00
C VAL A 9 -1.97 8.33 -0.76
N LYS A 10 -2.40 7.19 -0.22
CA LYS A 10 -1.53 6.02 0.00
C LYS A 10 -0.95 5.48 -1.31
N THR A 11 -1.71 5.55 -2.40
CA THR A 11 -1.27 5.10 -3.73
C THR A 11 -0.10 5.92 -4.27
N VAL A 12 0.10 7.17 -3.83
CA VAL A 12 1.21 8.03 -4.29
C VAL A 12 2.57 7.36 -4.09
N SER A 13 2.82 6.71 -2.94
CA SER A 13 4.10 6.04 -2.68
C SER A 13 4.30 4.76 -3.48
N ILE A 14 3.23 4.18 -4.01
CA ILE A 14 3.25 2.88 -4.70
C ILE A 14 3.27 3.04 -6.22
N GLN A 15 2.60 4.06 -6.74
CA GLN A 15 2.30 4.26 -8.16
C GLN A 15 2.83 5.58 -8.72
N GLY A 16 3.44 6.41 -7.87
CA GLY A 16 3.81 7.79 -8.20
C GLY A 16 2.60 8.73 -8.17
N VAL A 17 2.88 10.02 -7.98
CA VAL A 17 1.86 11.06 -7.74
C VAL A 17 0.93 11.32 -8.93
N CYS A 18 1.40 11.13 -10.16
CA CYS A 18 0.66 11.50 -11.37
C CYS A 18 -0.64 10.68 -11.54
N LYS A 19 -0.62 9.37 -11.20
CA LYS A 19 -1.80 8.51 -11.35
C LYS A 19 -2.93 8.90 -10.38
N PRO A 20 -2.68 9.09 -9.06
CA PRO A 20 -3.68 9.67 -8.16
C PRO A 20 -4.17 11.06 -8.53
N LEU A 21 -3.32 11.91 -9.13
CA LEU A 21 -3.73 13.24 -9.60
C LEU A 21 -4.75 13.15 -10.74
N GLU A 22 -4.54 12.29 -11.74
CA GLU A 22 -5.53 12.07 -12.80
C GLU A 22 -6.87 11.59 -12.22
N ALA A 23 -6.83 10.68 -11.24
CA ALA A 23 -8.03 10.21 -10.55
C ALA A 23 -8.76 11.33 -9.78
N ILE A 24 -8.03 12.19 -9.04
CA ILE A 24 -8.68 13.27 -8.29
C ILE A 24 -9.28 14.33 -9.22
N TYR A 25 -8.66 14.61 -10.36
CA TYR A 25 -9.24 15.51 -11.36
C TYR A 25 -10.50 14.93 -12.01
N ALA A 26 -10.53 13.62 -12.29
CA ALA A 26 -11.73 12.95 -12.77
C ALA A 26 -12.86 12.98 -11.73
N ILE A 27 -12.55 12.71 -10.46
CA ILE A 27 -13.50 12.79 -9.34
C ILE A 27 -14.05 14.22 -9.22
N ALA A 28 -13.19 15.25 -9.21
CA ALA A 28 -13.61 16.64 -9.05
C ALA A 28 -14.55 17.12 -10.15
N LYS A 29 -14.45 16.56 -11.37
CA LYS A 29 -15.36 16.84 -12.49
C LYS A 29 -16.72 16.17 -12.33
N ALA A 30 -16.78 15.03 -11.64
CA ALA A 30 -18.00 14.24 -11.44
C ALA A 30 -18.72 14.51 -10.11
N GLU A 31 -18.02 15.08 -9.12
CA GLU A 31 -18.50 15.27 -7.76
C GLU A 31 -19.56 16.38 -7.66
N ARG A 32 -20.72 16.05 -7.07
CA ARG A 32 -21.79 17.02 -6.82
C ARG A 32 -21.42 17.94 -5.65
N PRO A 33 -21.97 19.17 -5.58
CA PRO A 33 -21.64 20.11 -4.49
C PRO A 33 -21.79 19.53 -3.08
N GLU A 34 -22.82 18.71 -2.84
CA GLU A 34 -23.09 18.07 -1.55
C GLU A 34 -22.11 16.96 -1.17
N ASP A 35 -21.40 16.38 -2.15
CA ASP A 35 -20.44 15.29 -1.92
C ASP A 35 -19.02 15.83 -1.64
N LYS A 36 -18.78 17.14 -1.87
CA LYS A 36 -17.48 17.80 -1.70
C LYS A 36 -17.08 17.84 -0.22
N ASP A 37 -15.87 17.39 0.04
CA ASP A 37 -15.29 17.39 1.38
C ASP A 37 -13.96 18.17 1.38
N TYR A 38 -13.93 19.28 2.10
CA TYR A 38 -12.77 20.18 2.15
C TYR A 38 -11.81 19.90 3.32
N SER A 39 -12.02 18.83 4.09
CA SER A 39 -11.11 18.45 5.17
C SER A 39 -9.73 18.03 4.64
N CYS A 40 -8.68 18.25 5.43
CA CYS A 40 -7.32 17.76 5.12
C CYS A 40 -6.85 16.85 6.26
N SER A 41 -6.75 15.55 5.99
CA SER A 41 -6.35 14.58 7.01
C SER A 41 -4.90 14.74 7.47
N ARG A 42 -4.07 15.49 6.73
CA ARG A 42 -2.64 15.71 7.00
C ARG A 42 -2.32 17.15 7.41
N GLU A 43 -3.34 17.98 7.69
CA GLU A 43 -3.16 19.41 7.99
C GLU A 43 -2.15 19.66 9.12
N ASN A 44 -2.17 18.81 10.15
CA ASN A 44 -1.29 18.91 11.32
C ASN A 44 -0.19 17.84 11.32
N TRP A 45 0.09 17.19 10.18
CA TRP A 45 1.15 16.19 10.12
C TRP A 45 2.52 16.83 10.34
N GLN A 46 3.37 16.13 11.10
CA GLN A 46 4.76 16.53 11.35
C GLN A 46 5.68 15.34 11.16
N SER A 47 6.86 15.59 10.59
CA SER A 47 7.98 14.64 10.62
C SER A 47 8.57 14.55 12.02
N GLY A 48 9.28 13.46 12.32
CA GLY A 48 10.01 13.31 13.58
C GLY A 48 9.91 11.92 14.19
N PRO A 49 10.35 11.76 15.45
CA PRO A 49 10.41 10.45 16.11
C PRO A 49 9.06 9.74 16.16
N GLU A 50 7.95 10.47 16.37
CA GLU A 50 6.61 9.88 16.40
C GLU A 50 6.18 9.34 15.03
N ASN A 51 6.44 10.10 13.96
CA ASN A 51 6.18 9.66 12.58
C ASN A 51 6.94 8.37 12.25
N ARG A 52 8.23 8.37 12.58
CA ARG A 52 9.11 7.22 12.39
C ARG A 52 8.65 6.01 13.19
N ALA A 53 8.30 6.20 14.46
CA ALA A 53 7.83 5.12 15.33
C ALA A 53 6.54 4.47 14.81
N ARG A 54 5.59 5.26 14.28
CA ARG A 54 4.39 4.71 13.62
C ARG A 54 4.75 3.91 12.36
N GLY A 55 5.64 4.45 11.52
CA GLY A 55 6.11 3.77 10.31
C GLY A 55 6.82 2.44 10.62
N GLU A 56 7.72 2.44 11.60
CA GLU A 56 8.44 1.26 12.06
C GLU A 56 7.51 0.23 12.70
N LYS A 57 6.53 0.67 13.49
CA LYS A 57 5.50 -0.22 14.04
C LYS A 57 4.73 -0.92 12.91
N TRP A 58 4.27 -0.17 11.90
CA TRP A 58 3.55 -0.74 10.77
C TRP A 58 4.42 -1.72 9.95
N LEU A 59 5.68 -1.36 9.69
CA LEU A 59 6.65 -2.27 9.07
C LEU A 59 6.81 -3.57 9.85
N SER A 60 6.98 -3.49 11.17
CA SER A 60 7.15 -4.67 12.02
C SER A 60 5.90 -5.55 12.04
N GLU A 61 4.71 -4.97 11.96
CA GLU A 61 3.45 -5.73 11.88
C GLU A 61 3.36 -6.57 10.59
N ILE A 62 3.68 -5.98 9.43
CA ILE A 62 3.49 -6.66 8.14
C ILE A 62 4.71 -7.49 7.70
N TYR A 63 5.94 -7.12 8.09
CA TYR A 63 7.15 -7.87 7.73
C TYR A 63 7.58 -8.89 8.79
N LYS A 64 7.25 -8.69 10.08
CA LYS A 64 7.66 -9.55 11.20
C LYS A 64 9.12 -10.01 11.08
N GLN A 65 9.36 -11.33 11.10
CA GLN A 65 10.69 -11.94 11.00
C GLN A 65 11.43 -11.64 9.69
N ASN A 66 10.75 -11.23 8.61
CA ASN A 66 11.36 -10.89 7.32
C ASN A 66 11.81 -9.43 7.23
N GLN A 67 11.64 -8.62 8.27
CA GLN A 67 11.97 -7.20 8.22
C GLN A 67 13.47 -6.96 7.98
N SER A 68 14.33 -7.73 8.65
CA SER A 68 15.79 -7.60 8.53
C SER A 68 16.29 -7.94 7.13
N THR A 69 15.77 -9.02 6.52
CA THR A 69 16.15 -9.44 5.17
C THR A 69 15.65 -8.49 4.08
N SER A 70 14.51 -7.85 4.31
CA SER A 70 13.94 -6.87 3.36
C SER A 70 14.71 -5.55 3.37
N ILE A 71 15.29 -5.15 4.52
CA ILE A 71 15.99 -3.87 4.67
C ILE A 71 17.50 -4.00 4.46
N ALA A 72 18.10 -5.17 4.71
CA ALA A 72 19.55 -5.38 4.59
C ALA A 72 20.16 -4.91 3.26
N PRO A 73 19.53 -5.10 2.08
CA PRO A 73 20.06 -4.59 0.81
C PRO A 73 20.19 -3.06 0.76
N MET A 74 19.44 -2.32 1.59
CA MET A 74 19.47 -0.85 1.64
C MET A 74 20.60 -0.30 2.53
N ALA A 75 21.45 -1.15 3.14
CA ALA A 75 22.49 -0.69 4.06
C ALA A 75 23.48 0.31 3.44
N ALA A 76 23.81 0.13 2.15
CA ALA A 76 24.65 1.06 1.39
C ALA A 76 23.85 2.21 0.71
N HIS A 77 22.52 2.15 0.77
CA HIS A 77 21.59 3.06 0.10
C HIS A 77 20.69 3.74 1.13
N ARG A 78 21.31 4.46 2.07
CA ARG A 78 20.67 4.99 3.29
C ARG A 78 19.47 5.91 3.01
N ASP A 79 19.44 6.57 1.86
CA ASP A 79 18.29 7.36 1.43
C ASP A 79 17.04 6.49 1.24
N PHE A 80 17.17 5.27 0.74
CA PHE A 80 16.03 4.35 0.59
C PHE A 80 15.54 3.83 1.94
N GLU A 81 16.44 3.59 2.91
CA GLU A 81 16.03 3.26 4.27
C GLU A 81 15.28 4.43 4.92
N PHE A 82 15.79 5.66 4.75
CA PHE A 82 15.13 6.88 5.24
C PHE A 82 13.75 7.06 4.59
N ILE A 83 13.66 7.02 3.26
CA ILE A 83 12.41 7.16 2.52
C ILE A 83 11.40 6.07 2.92
N THR A 84 11.87 4.84 3.14
CA THR A 84 11.02 3.74 3.61
C THR A 84 10.40 4.09 4.96
N LYS A 85 11.22 4.41 5.97
CA LYS A 85 10.75 4.62 7.34
C LYS A 85 9.96 5.91 7.53
N GLU A 86 10.45 7.02 6.97
CA GLU A 86 9.85 8.34 7.19
C GLU A 86 8.67 8.63 6.28
N ILE A 87 8.83 8.33 4.99
CA ILE A 87 7.93 8.84 3.97
C ILE A 87 6.92 7.76 3.59
N THR A 88 7.40 6.62 3.11
CA THR A 88 6.54 5.51 2.65
C THR A 88 5.70 5.00 3.81
N TYR A 89 6.34 4.51 4.87
CA TYR A 89 5.61 3.96 6.01
C TYR A 89 5.17 5.05 6.99
N GLY A 90 6.02 6.00 7.35
CA GLY A 90 5.69 7.06 8.31
C GLY A 90 4.55 7.98 7.85
N PHE A 91 4.65 8.57 6.65
CA PHE A 91 3.66 9.51 6.12
C PHE A 91 2.49 8.82 5.40
N TYR A 92 2.77 7.94 4.42
CA TYR A 92 1.71 7.38 3.58
C TYR A 92 0.98 6.21 4.26
N LEU A 93 1.69 5.15 4.64
CA LEU A 93 1.05 3.87 4.90
C LEU A 93 0.61 3.66 6.37
N SER A 94 1.30 4.23 7.36
CA SER A 94 1.00 3.99 8.79
C SER A 94 -0.14 4.82 9.37
N ASP A 95 -0.63 5.86 8.68
CA ASP A 95 -1.84 6.56 9.11
C ASP A 95 -3.06 5.67 8.88
N GLN A 96 -3.62 5.14 9.98
CA GLN A 96 -4.77 4.26 9.97
C GLN A 96 -6.06 4.94 10.49
N SER A 97 -6.08 6.28 10.58
CA SER A 97 -7.24 7.04 11.07
C SER A 97 -8.46 6.97 10.14
N ILE A 98 -8.27 6.66 8.86
CA ILE A 98 -9.31 6.59 7.83
C ILE A 98 -9.43 5.18 7.21
N LEU A 99 -8.30 4.57 6.85
CA LEU A 99 -8.22 3.19 6.35
C LEU A 99 -7.48 2.33 7.36
N GLY A 100 -8.11 1.27 7.85
CA GLY A 100 -7.48 0.35 8.80
C GLY A 100 -6.37 -0.51 8.16
N PRO A 101 -5.77 -1.45 8.93
CA PRO A 101 -4.71 -2.33 8.45
C PRO A 101 -5.07 -3.11 7.18
N VAL A 102 -6.25 -3.76 7.17
CA VAL A 102 -6.73 -4.55 6.02
C VAL A 102 -6.95 -3.66 4.79
N ASP A 103 -7.66 -2.54 4.96
CA ASP A 103 -7.89 -1.58 3.87
C ASP A 103 -6.57 -1.04 3.29
N THR A 104 -5.59 -0.77 4.16
CA THR A 104 -4.26 -0.28 3.76
C THR A 104 -3.53 -1.33 2.93
N GLU A 105 -3.48 -2.60 3.38
CA GLU A 105 -2.84 -3.66 2.60
C GLU A 105 -3.59 -3.97 1.31
N LEU A 106 -4.92 -3.83 1.26
CA LEU A 106 -5.66 -3.94 -0.01
C LEU A 106 -5.18 -2.89 -1.03
N VAL A 107 -4.96 -1.64 -0.60
CA VAL A 107 -4.41 -0.58 -1.48
C VAL A 107 -2.98 -0.91 -1.90
N VAL A 108 -2.14 -1.32 -0.96
CA VAL A 108 -0.71 -1.56 -1.22
C VAL A 108 -0.51 -2.79 -2.10
N LEU A 109 -1.11 -3.93 -1.75
CA LEU A 109 -1.01 -5.16 -2.53
C LEU A 109 -1.56 -4.99 -3.95
N SER A 110 -2.77 -4.43 -4.10
CA SER A 110 -3.34 -4.23 -5.44
C SER A 110 -2.51 -3.24 -6.28
N GLY A 111 -2.05 -2.16 -5.66
CA GLY A 111 -1.15 -1.19 -6.29
C GLY A 111 0.19 -1.80 -6.68
N ILE A 112 0.78 -2.67 -5.89
CA ILE A 112 2.06 -3.30 -6.26
C ILE A 112 1.85 -4.36 -7.35
N MET A 113 0.87 -5.24 -7.13
CA MET A 113 0.66 -6.42 -7.97
C MET A 113 0.30 -6.06 -9.40
N ILE A 114 -0.52 -5.01 -9.63
CA ILE A 114 -0.90 -4.59 -10.98
C ILE A 114 0.30 -4.12 -11.84
N GLN A 115 1.44 -3.83 -11.21
CA GLN A 115 2.70 -3.49 -11.88
C GLN A 115 3.55 -4.72 -12.23
N ASN A 116 3.05 -5.93 -11.98
CA ASN A 116 3.73 -7.21 -12.23
C ASN A 116 5.08 -7.31 -11.48
N LEU A 117 5.15 -6.81 -10.23
CA LEU A 117 6.36 -6.76 -9.41
C LEU A 117 6.45 -7.97 -8.46
N PRO A 118 7.29 -8.98 -8.75
CA PRO A 118 7.25 -10.26 -8.03
C PRO A 118 7.65 -10.17 -6.57
N LEU A 119 8.73 -9.44 -6.27
CA LEU A 119 9.33 -9.37 -4.94
C LEU A 119 8.42 -8.66 -3.95
N GLU A 120 7.97 -7.46 -4.31
CA GLU A 120 7.09 -6.63 -3.50
C GLU A 120 5.70 -7.26 -3.38
N THR A 121 5.21 -7.94 -4.42
CA THR A 121 3.96 -8.71 -4.32
C THR A 121 4.09 -9.82 -3.28
N ALA A 122 5.19 -10.58 -3.27
CA ALA A 122 5.41 -11.61 -2.26
C ALA A 122 5.40 -11.03 -0.82
N TRP A 123 5.99 -9.85 -0.65
CA TRP A 123 6.01 -9.15 0.65
C TRP A 123 4.62 -8.80 1.12
N HIS A 124 3.79 -8.22 0.26
CA HIS A 124 2.46 -7.75 0.63
C HIS A 124 1.37 -8.83 0.58
N LEU A 125 1.59 -9.95 -0.11
CA LEU A 125 0.81 -11.16 0.11
C LEU A 125 0.99 -11.68 1.54
N ARG A 126 2.22 -11.64 2.09
CA ARG A 126 2.42 -11.95 3.52
C ARG A 126 1.85 -10.86 4.42
N GLY A 127 2.04 -9.59 4.05
CA GLY A 127 1.54 -8.44 4.80
C GLY A 127 0.02 -8.52 5.02
N ILE A 128 -0.75 -8.70 3.95
CA ILE A 128 -2.21 -8.81 4.02
C ILE A 128 -2.67 -10.03 4.86
N ARG A 129 -1.95 -11.14 4.76
CA ARG A 129 -2.21 -12.34 5.57
C ARG A 129 -1.95 -12.09 7.06
N ARG A 130 -0.88 -11.36 7.39
CA ARG A 130 -0.47 -11.05 8.77
C ARG A 130 -1.39 -10.05 9.46
N VAL A 131 -2.11 -9.24 8.70
CA VAL A 131 -3.14 -8.32 9.23
C VAL A 131 -4.51 -9.00 9.37
N GLY A 132 -4.58 -10.32 9.15
CA GLY A 132 -5.72 -11.16 9.53
C GLY A 132 -6.65 -11.56 8.39
N VAL A 133 -6.37 -11.19 7.14
CA VAL A 133 -7.15 -11.65 5.98
C VAL A 133 -6.86 -13.11 5.72
N SER A 134 -7.89 -13.95 5.51
CA SER A 134 -7.72 -15.38 5.26
C SER A 134 -6.92 -15.67 3.98
N LYS A 135 -6.43 -16.90 3.84
CA LYS A 135 -5.73 -17.33 2.62
C LYS A 135 -6.68 -17.26 1.41
N GLU A 136 -7.89 -17.75 1.59
CA GLU A 136 -8.95 -17.80 0.60
C GLU A 136 -9.33 -16.38 0.14
N ASP A 137 -9.50 -15.45 1.09
CA ASP A 137 -9.82 -14.06 0.75
C ASP A 137 -8.63 -13.34 0.10
N THR A 138 -7.40 -13.66 0.50
CA THR A 138 -6.20 -13.11 -0.15
C THR A 138 -6.10 -13.56 -1.60
N GLU A 139 -6.44 -14.82 -1.86
CA GLU A 139 -6.50 -15.38 -3.21
C GLU A 139 -7.63 -14.73 -4.03
N LEU A 140 -8.78 -14.42 -3.43
CA LEU A 140 -9.83 -13.63 -4.09
C LEU A 140 -9.38 -12.22 -4.44
N VAL A 141 -8.63 -11.55 -3.55
CA VAL A 141 -8.02 -10.24 -3.85
C VAL A 141 -7.07 -10.36 -5.05
N GLN A 142 -6.22 -11.39 -5.07
CA GLN A 142 -5.32 -11.66 -6.18
C GLN A 142 -6.08 -11.79 -7.52
N GLN A 143 -7.15 -12.58 -7.53
CA GLN A 143 -8.01 -12.78 -8.70
C GLN A 143 -8.73 -11.50 -9.15
N CYS A 144 -9.12 -10.62 -8.21
CA CYS A 144 -9.68 -9.31 -8.55
C CYS A 144 -8.66 -8.44 -9.30
N VAL A 145 -7.41 -8.43 -8.86
CA VAL A 145 -6.33 -7.70 -9.55
C VAL A 145 -6.11 -8.26 -10.95
N GLU A 146 -6.09 -9.60 -11.10
CA GLU A 146 -5.96 -10.27 -12.40
C GLU A 146 -7.12 -9.96 -13.36
N MET A 147 -8.35 -9.85 -12.83
CA MET A 147 -9.52 -9.46 -13.62
C MET A 147 -9.36 -8.04 -14.19
N VAL A 148 -8.90 -7.09 -13.36
CA VAL A 148 -8.62 -5.71 -13.80
C VAL A 148 -7.45 -5.67 -14.79
N ALA A 149 -6.39 -6.45 -14.54
CA ALA A 149 -5.26 -6.55 -15.45
C ALA A 149 -5.66 -7.09 -16.83
N LYS A 150 -6.50 -8.13 -16.86
CA LYS A 150 -7.05 -8.71 -18.09
C LYS A 150 -7.88 -7.68 -18.85
N PHE A 151 -8.74 -6.93 -18.15
CA PHE A 151 -9.51 -5.85 -18.76
C PHE A 151 -8.60 -4.75 -19.35
N GLY A 152 -7.53 -4.39 -18.64
CA GLY A 152 -6.53 -3.42 -19.07
C GLY A 152 -5.42 -3.98 -19.96
N HIS A 153 -5.56 -5.20 -20.48
CA HIS A 153 -4.56 -5.89 -21.31
C HIS A 153 -3.12 -5.89 -20.74
N THR A 154 -3.00 -5.95 -19.40
CA THR A 154 -1.73 -6.01 -18.67
C THR A 154 -1.43 -7.45 -18.26
N SER A 155 -0.20 -7.92 -18.52
CA SER A 155 0.27 -9.25 -18.11
C SER A 155 0.77 -9.26 -16.66
N LEU A 156 0.30 -10.23 -15.87
CA LEU A 156 0.74 -10.50 -14.50
C LEU A 156 1.40 -11.89 -14.40
N ASP A 157 2.41 -12.13 -15.21
CA ASP A 157 3.09 -13.43 -15.38
C ASP A 157 4.25 -13.66 -14.41
N ARG A 158 4.67 -12.64 -13.64
CA ARG A 158 5.79 -12.74 -12.70
C ARG A 158 5.35 -12.88 -11.26
N VAL A 159 4.13 -12.50 -10.93
CA VAL A 159 3.64 -12.43 -9.55
C VAL A 159 3.46 -13.84 -8.95
N PRO A 160 3.86 -14.06 -7.69
CA PRO A 160 3.66 -15.35 -7.03
C PRO A 160 2.18 -15.61 -6.73
N ARG A 161 1.85 -16.87 -6.40
CA ARG A 161 0.54 -17.22 -5.82
C ARG A 161 0.57 -17.08 -4.31
N VAL A 162 -0.60 -16.90 -3.70
CA VAL A 162 -0.77 -16.96 -2.24
C VAL A 162 -0.17 -18.24 -1.65
N ASP A 163 -0.44 -19.38 -2.28
CA ASP A 163 0.13 -20.69 -1.88
C ASP A 163 1.65 -20.69 -1.75
N SER A 164 2.35 -19.92 -2.59
CA SER A 164 3.81 -19.89 -2.61
C SER A 164 4.41 -19.23 -1.36
N ILE A 165 3.66 -18.40 -0.63
CA ILE A 165 4.14 -17.66 0.54
C ILE A 165 3.61 -18.16 1.89
N GLU A 166 2.65 -19.10 1.91
CA GLU A 166 1.96 -19.48 3.16
C GLU A 166 2.89 -20.07 4.22
N HIS A 167 3.99 -20.70 3.83
CA HIS A 167 5.00 -21.23 4.75
C HIS A 167 5.77 -20.13 5.53
N GLU A 168 5.59 -18.86 5.18
CA GLU A 168 6.24 -17.71 5.80
C GLU A 168 5.30 -16.83 6.64
N VAL A 169 3.98 -17.08 6.65
CA VAL A 169 2.95 -16.19 7.24
C VAL A 169 2.84 -16.34 8.76
#